data_AF-A0A853BIT0-F1
#
_entry.id   AF-A0A853BIT0-F1
#
_cell.length_a   1.000
_cell.length_b   1.000
_cell.length_c   1.000
_cell.angle_alpha   90.00
_cell.angle_beta   90.00
_cell.angle_gamma   90.00
#
_symmetry.space_group_name_H-M   'P 1'
#
loop_
_entity.id
_entity.type
_entity.pdbx_description
1 polymer ?
#
loop_
_entity_poly.entity_id
_entity_poly.type
_entity_poly.pdbx_seq_one_letter_code
_entity_poly.pdbx_strand_id
1 'polypeptide(L)'
;MTVLYDEEGAKKLAVITEIQLRQDDDKPYTWPLYVAQVRERLRCPVRLLVVCPTAQTAGWARSPIEVEAGGMVLRPAVMSPDNVPVIDDVERARALPELAVLAAPAHQDNRKVLDCLQAALDASPEDRRAFYYDYVVAKLDAEARRYWEDLMKTMEYEWQSDFAKKYVGIGLEKGREEGREEGREEGRAEALAKMVTALEDVLESRRIELAGEQRQAVRACDDPDQLAQWIVRAATAADASEVFSG
;
A
#
# COMPACT_ATOMS: atom_id res chain seq x y z
N MET A 1 -20.50 -7.53 -3.46
CA MET A 1 -21.23 -8.57 -2.71
C MET A 1 -21.32 -9.80 -3.58
N THR A 2 -20.99 -10.97 -3.03
CA THR A 2 -21.01 -12.27 -3.70
C THR A 2 -22.03 -13.17 -3.02
N VAL A 3 -22.74 -14.03 -3.76
CA VAL A 3 -23.70 -14.99 -3.21
C VAL A 3 -23.27 -16.39 -3.60
N LEU A 4 -23.17 -17.27 -2.61
CA LEU A 4 -22.86 -18.68 -2.79
C LEU A 4 -24.15 -19.49 -2.84
N TYR A 5 -24.20 -20.44 -3.77
CA TYR A 5 -25.34 -21.30 -4.02
C TYR A 5 -24.93 -22.77 -3.84
N ASP A 6 -25.87 -23.65 -3.49
CA ASP A 6 -25.67 -25.09 -3.66
C ASP A 6 -25.97 -25.55 -5.09
N GLU A 7 -25.81 -26.85 -5.33
CA GLU A 7 -26.07 -27.51 -6.61
C GLU A 7 -27.55 -27.38 -7.05
N GLU A 8 -28.46 -27.18 -6.11
CA GLU A 8 -29.90 -27.00 -6.34
C GLU A 8 -30.27 -25.52 -6.59
N GLY A 9 -29.30 -24.60 -6.53
CA GLY A 9 -29.50 -23.18 -6.75
C GLY A 9 -30.04 -22.41 -5.54
N ALA A 10 -30.04 -23.01 -4.34
CA ALA A 10 -30.42 -22.34 -3.11
C ALA A 10 -29.28 -21.49 -2.54
N LYS A 11 -29.58 -20.26 -2.13
CA LYS A 11 -28.60 -19.33 -1.53
C LYS A 11 -28.12 -19.85 -0.17
N LYS A 12 -26.81 -20.10 -0.03
CA LYS A 12 -26.20 -20.57 1.22
C LYS A 12 -25.53 -19.47 2.04
N LEU A 13 -24.90 -18.51 1.38
CA LEU A 13 -24.18 -17.44 2.06
C LEU A 13 -24.06 -16.22 1.14
N ALA A 14 -24.29 -15.03 1.68
CA ALA A 14 -23.88 -13.79 1.04
C ALA A 14 -22.62 -13.24 1.72
N VAL A 15 -21.65 -12.80 0.92
CA VAL A 15 -20.42 -12.17 1.38
C VAL A 15 -20.40 -10.72 0.93
N ILE A 16 -20.35 -9.81 1.91
CA ILE A 16 -20.10 -8.39 1.69
C ILE A 16 -18.59 -8.20 1.79
N THR A 17 -17.96 -7.65 0.76
CA THR A 17 -16.53 -7.36 0.75
C THR A 17 -16.34 -5.87 0.94
N GLU A 18 -15.60 -5.49 1.98
CA GLU A 18 -15.20 -4.12 2.28
C GLU A 18 -13.68 -4.02 2.19
N ILE A 19 -13.17 -2.98 1.51
CA ILE A 19 -11.73 -2.66 1.53
C ILE A 19 -11.54 -1.54 2.53
N GLN A 20 -10.73 -1.76 3.55
CA GLN A 20 -10.47 -0.75 4.57
C GLN A 20 -8.98 -0.39 4.62
N LEU A 21 -8.66 0.86 4.26
CA LEU A 21 -7.28 1.36 4.21
C LEU A 21 -6.79 1.94 5.54
N ARG A 22 -7.71 2.44 6.38
CA ARG A 22 -7.42 3.05 7.68
C ARG A 22 -8.60 2.86 8.63
N GLN A 23 -8.41 3.13 9.93
CA GLN A 23 -9.52 3.14 10.88
C GLN A 23 -10.55 4.20 10.50
N ASP A 24 -11.82 3.90 10.72
CA ASP A 24 -12.95 4.76 10.36
C ASP A 24 -14.08 4.57 11.37
N ASP A 25 -14.29 5.58 12.20
CA ASP A 25 -15.20 5.54 13.35
C ASP A 25 -16.69 5.42 12.95
N ASP A 26 -17.04 5.64 11.68
CA ASP A 26 -18.40 5.45 11.17
C ASP A 26 -18.69 3.98 10.80
N LYS A 27 -17.66 3.19 10.52
CA LYS A 27 -17.81 1.79 10.07
C LYS A 27 -18.46 0.86 11.10
N PRO A 28 -18.17 0.96 12.41
CA PRO A 28 -18.91 0.20 13.42
C PRO A 28 -20.43 0.39 13.36
N TYR A 29 -20.91 1.55 12.89
CA TYR A 29 -22.34 1.82 12.75
C TYR A 29 -22.90 1.42 11.38
N THR A 30 -22.14 1.59 10.31
CA THR A 30 -22.59 1.29 8.94
C THR A 30 -22.47 -0.19 8.56
N TRP A 31 -21.47 -0.92 9.07
CA TRP A 31 -21.30 -2.35 8.79
C TRP A 31 -22.46 -3.23 9.26
N PRO A 32 -23.01 -3.08 10.48
CA PRO A 32 -24.21 -3.80 10.89
C PRO A 32 -25.40 -3.52 9.96
N LEU A 33 -25.55 -2.28 9.49
CA LEU A 33 -26.60 -1.91 8.55
C LEU A 33 -26.46 -2.68 7.22
N TYR A 34 -25.24 -2.78 6.67
CA TYR A 34 -24.99 -3.52 5.42
C TYR A 34 -25.37 -5.00 5.57
N VAL A 35 -24.95 -5.62 6.67
CA VAL A 35 -25.27 -7.03 6.97
C VAL A 35 -26.78 -7.23 7.09
N ALA A 36 -27.46 -6.35 7.82
CA ALA A 36 -28.91 -6.42 8.01
C ALA A 36 -29.68 -6.25 6.69
N GLN A 37 -29.31 -5.26 5.87
CA GLN A 37 -29.94 -5.00 4.57
C GLN A 37 -29.78 -6.18 3.61
N VAL A 38 -28.57 -6.74 3.51
CA VAL A 38 -28.32 -7.90 2.64
C VAL A 38 -29.07 -9.13 3.15
N ARG A 39 -29.14 -9.33 4.46
CA ARG A 39 -29.85 -10.45 5.07
C ARG A 39 -31.36 -10.36 4.82
N GLU A 40 -31.93 -9.17 4.93
CA GLU A 40 -33.32 -8.89 4.57
C GLU A 40 -33.57 -9.24 3.10
N ARG A 41 -32.74 -8.75 2.18
CA ARG A 41 -32.96 -8.95 0.74
C ARG A 41 -32.76 -10.40 0.28
N LEU A 42 -31.72 -11.07 0.78
CA LEU A 42 -31.30 -12.38 0.27
C LEU A 42 -31.84 -13.55 1.07
N ARG A 43 -32.33 -13.31 2.31
CA ARG A 43 -32.92 -14.33 3.19
C ARG A 43 -32.00 -15.53 3.45
N CYS A 44 -30.68 -15.32 3.43
CA CYS A 44 -29.65 -16.31 3.74
C CYS A 44 -28.64 -15.76 4.77
N PRO A 45 -27.76 -16.60 5.34
CA PRO A 45 -26.63 -16.13 6.15
C PRO A 45 -25.80 -15.07 5.42
N VAL A 46 -25.26 -14.10 6.17
CA VAL A 46 -24.44 -13.02 5.62
C VAL A 46 -23.14 -12.92 6.41
N ARG A 47 -22.02 -12.82 5.69
CA ARG A 47 -20.69 -12.57 6.24
C ARG A 47 -20.17 -11.23 5.72
N LEU A 48 -19.64 -10.41 6.62
CA LEU A 48 -18.80 -9.27 6.26
C LEU A 48 -17.34 -9.73 6.20
N LEU A 49 -16.72 -9.59 5.04
CA LEU A 49 -15.28 -9.76 4.80
C LEU A 49 -14.65 -8.38 4.65
N VAL A 50 -13.71 -8.04 5.51
CA VAL A 50 -12.94 -6.80 5.46
C VAL A 50 -11.52 -7.13 5.02
N VAL A 51 -11.05 -6.50 3.94
CA VAL A 51 -9.69 -6.65 3.43
C VAL A 51 -8.89 -5.44 3.87
N CYS A 52 -7.83 -5.68 4.65
CA CYS A 52 -7.00 -4.67 5.27
C CYS A 52 -5.55 -4.79 4.77
N PRO A 53 -4.91 -3.68 4.34
CA PRO A 53 -3.54 -3.70 3.86
C PRO A 53 -2.50 -3.83 4.98
N THR A 54 -2.86 -3.51 6.23
CA THR A 54 -1.94 -3.51 7.38
C THR A 54 -2.49 -4.30 8.56
N ALA A 55 -1.59 -4.82 9.39
CA ALA A 55 -1.93 -5.47 10.66
C ALA A 55 -2.67 -4.53 11.61
N GLN A 56 -2.35 -3.22 11.61
CA GLN A 56 -3.01 -2.22 12.46
C GLN A 56 -4.48 -2.05 12.08
N THR A 57 -4.78 -1.85 10.78
CA THR A 57 -6.16 -1.72 10.30
C THR A 57 -6.92 -3.03 10.47
N ALA A 58 -6.25 -4.18 10.28
CA ALA A 58 -6.83 -5.50 10.51
C ALA A 58 -7.19 -5.73 11.98
N GLY A 59 -6.31 -5.35 12.92
CA GLY A 59 -6.56 -5.45 14.35
C GLY A 59 -7.80 -4.65 14.77
N TRP A 60 -7.90 -3.41 14.30
CA TRP A 60 -9.08 -2.58 14.51
C TRP A 60 -10.34 -3.20 13.89
N ALA A 61 -10.29 -3.65 12.63
CA ALA A 61 -11.44 -4.23 11.93
C ALA A 61 -11.93 -5.55 12.55
N ARG A 62 -11.08 -6.27 13.30
CA ARG A 62 -11.44 -7.49 14.04
C ARG A 62 -12.22 -7.20 15.32
N SER A 63 -12.28 -5.94 15.76
CA SER A 63 -12.98 -5.55 16.98
C SER A 63 -14.45 -5.95 16.87
N PRO A 64 -15.00 -6.69 17.86
CA PRO A 64 -16.41 -7.04 17.87
C PRO A 64 -17.26 -5.77 17.93
N ILE A 65 -18.32 -5.72 17.11
CA ILE A 65 -19.28 -4.62 17.11
C ILE A 65 -20.53 -5.10 17.83
N GLU A 66 -20.76 -4.54 19.01
CA GLU A 66 -21.93 -4.85 19.83
C GLU A 66 -23.14 -4.04 19.37
N VAL A 67 -24.26 -4.72 19.20
CA VAL A 67 -25.56 -4.12 18.93
C VAL A 67 -26.49 -4.57 20.05
N GLU A 68 -26.87 -3.62 20.91
CA GLU A 68 -27.70 -3.81 22.12
C GLU A 68 -29.00 -4.60 21.87
N ALA A 69 -29.48 -4.66 20.63
CA ALA A 69 -30.64 -5.45 20.23
C ALA A 69 -30.45 -6.96 20.45
N GLY A 70 -30.68 -7.41 21.68
CA GLY A 70 -30.63 -8.82 22.09
C GLY A 70 -29.22 -9.39 22.22
N GLY A 71 -28.20 -8.56 22.42
CA GLY A 71 -26.81 -9.01 22.54
C GLY A 71 -26.20 -9.50 21.22
N MET A 72 -26.68 -8.99 20.09
CA MET A 72 -26.09 -9.29 18.79
C MET A 72 -24.67 -8.71 18.73
N VAL A 73 -23.71 -9.54 18.32
CA VAL A 73 -22.33 -9.08 18.12
C VAL A 73 -21.86 -9.45 16.72
N LEU A 74 -21.59 -8.43 15.91
CA LEU A 74 -20.99 -8.61 14.59
C LEU A 74 -19.48 -8.79 14.75
N ARG A 75 -18.96 -9.90 14.21
CA ARG A 75 -17.52 -10.17 14.08
C ARG A 75 -17.15 -10.22 12.60
N PRO A 76 -16.53 -9.16 12.05
CA PRO A 76 -16.07 -9.18 10.68
C PRO A 76 -15.05 -10.30 10.47
N ALA A 77 -15.15 -11.00 9.34
CA ALA A 77 -14.04 -11.81 8.85
C ALA A 77 -13.01 -10.85 8.27
N VAL A 78 -11.77 -10.88 8.76
CA VAL A 78 -10.74 -9.92 8.34
C VAL A 78 -9.62 -10.64 7.63
N MET A 79 -9.32 -10.22 6.40
CA MET A 79 -8.18 -10.63 5.61
C MET A 79 -7.11 -9.55 5.64
N SER A 80 -5.88 -9.94 5.95
CA SER A 80 -4.70 -9.07 5.99
C SER A 80 -3.48 -9.88 5.55
N PRO A 81 -2.35 -9.25 5.18
CA PRO A 81 -1.13 -9.97 4.80
C PRO A 81 -0.78 -11.12 5.76
N ASP A 82 -0.90 -10.89 7.07
CA ASP A 82 -0.59 -11.89 8.12
C ASP A 82 -1.43 -13.19 8.10
N ASN A 83 -2.59 -13.20 7.43
CA ASN A 83 -3.49 -14.36 7.43
C ASN A 83 -3.99 -14.76 6.03
N VAL A 84 -3.40 -14.21 4.97
CA VAL A 84 -3.62 -14.72 3.62
C VAL A 84 -3.07 -16.15 3.57
N PRO A 85 -3.82 -17.14 3.07
CA PRO A 85 -3.31 -18.49 2.95
C PRO A 85 -2.17 -18.58 1.94
N VAL A 86 -1.22 -19.48 2.18
CA VAL A 86 -0.20 -19.85 1.21
C VAL A 86 -0.87 -20.52 0.00
N ILE A 87 -0.50 -20.07 -1.20
CA ILE A 87 -0.89 -20.67 -2.49
C ILE A 87 0.38 -21.07 -3.23
N ASP A 88 0.85 -22.29 -2.98
CA ASP A 88 2.07 -22.89 -3.55
C ASP A 88 1.78 -24.07 -4.49
N ASP A 89 0.55 -24.14 -4.99
CA ASP A 89 0.06 -25.13 -5.95
C ASP A 89 -0.55 -24.44 -7.19
N VAL A 90 -0.12 -24.88 -8.37
CA VAL A 90 -0.47 -24.27 -9.66
C VAL A 90 -1.96 -24.41 -9.95
N GLU A 91 -2.54 -25.58 -9.69
CA GLU A 91 -3.97 -25.82 -9.96
C GLU A 91 -4.85 -24.97 -9.04
N ARG A 92 -4.47 -24.86 -7.77
CA ARG A 92 -5.13 -23.97 -6.82
C ARG A 92 -5.00 -22.50 -7.21
N ALA A 93 -3.84 -22.08 -7.71
CA ALA A 93 -3.62 -20.72 -8.19
C ALA A 93 -4.51 -20.39 -9.41
N ARG A 94 -4.66 -21.33 -10.34
CA ARG A 94 -5.61 -21.19 -11.48
C ARG A 94 -7.06 -21.13 -11.02
N ALA A 95 -7.43 -21.95 -10.04
CA ALA A 95 -8.79 -22.01 -9.53
C ALA A 95 -9.17 -20.77 -8.70
N LEU A 96 -8.19 -20.13 -8.05
CA LEU A 96 -8.39 -18.99 -7.14
C LEU A 96 -7.39 -17.85 -7.44
N PRO A 97 -7.48 -17.24 -8.65
CA PRO A 97 -6.46 -16.30 -9.10
C PRO A 97 -6.37 -15.05 -8.23
N GLU A 98 -7.48 -14.50 -7.76
CA GLU A 98 -7.48 -13.34 -6.87
C GLU A 98 -6.80 -13.63 -5.53
N LEU A 99 -6.95 -14.86 -5.03
CA LEU A 99 -6.30 -15.27 -3.78
C LEU A 99 -4.80 -15.47 -3.97
N ALA A 100 -4.37 -16.02 -5.10
CA ALA A 100 -2.96 -16.16 -5.44
C ALA A 100 -2.27 -14.79 -5.59
N VAL A 101 -2.95 -13.83 -6.25
CA VAL A 101 -2.47 -12.44 -6.38
C VAL A 101 -2.29 -11.77 -5.02
N LEU A 102 -3.22 -11.97 -4.07
CA LEU A 102 -3.10 -11.47 -2.70
C LEU A 102 -2.04 -12.22 -1.88
N ALA A 103 -1.84 -13.52 -2.15
CA ALA A 103 -0.87 -14.35 -1.44
C ALA A 103 0.57 -14.02 -1.81
N ALA A 104 0.83 -13.60 -3.06
CA ALA A 104 2.19 -13.34 -3.54
C ALA A 104 2.96 -12.31 -2.69
N PRO A 105 2.44 -11.11 -2.39
CA PRO A 105 3.14 -10.17 -1.50
C PRO A 105 3.18 -10.62 -0.03
N ALA A 106 2.18 -11.39 0.41
CA ALA A 106 2.11 -11.87 1.79
C ALA A 106 3.13 -12.96 2.10
N HIS A 107 3.53 -13.75 1.08
CA HIS A 107 4.45 -14.88 1.17
C HIS A 107 5.59 -14.76 0.16
N GLN A 108 6.09 -13.54 -0.03
CA GLN A 108 7.06 -13.20 -1.08
C GLN A 108 8.44 -13.86 -0.90
N ASP A 109 8.74 -14.32 0.31
CA ASP A 109 9.92 -15.14 0.64
C ASP A 109 9.77 -16.61 0.18
N ASN A 110 8.56 -17.06 -0.13
CA ASN A 110 8.28 -18.38 -0.63
C ASN A 110 8.24 -18.42 -2.16
N ARG A 111 9.34 -18.86 -2.77
CA ARG A 111 9.49 -18.96 -4.23
C ARG A 111 8.36 -19.75 -4.92
N LYS A 112 7.85 -20.82 -4.29
CA LYS A 112 6.75 -21.60 -4.89
C LYS A 112 5.47 -20.78 -5.06
N VAL A 113 5.22 -19.81 -4.17
CA VAL A 113 4.08 -18.91 -4.30
C VAL A 113 4.26 -18.00 -5.51
N LEU A 114 5.47 -17.47 -5.71
CA LEU A 114 5.80 -16.64 -6.88
C LEU A 114 5.76 -17.46 -8.17
N ASP A 115 6.21 -18.72 -8.13
CA ASP A 115 6.14 -19.65 -9.27
C ASP A 115 4.69 -19.90 -9.72
N CYS A 116 3.74 -19.93 -8.77
CA CYS A 116 2.32 -20.15 -9.05
C CYS A 116 1.59 -18.91 -9.57
N LEU A 117 2.16 -17.71 -9.39
CA LEU A 117 1.49 -16.45 -9.72
C LEU A 117 1.18 -16.33 -11.21
N GLN A 118 2.04 -16.85 -12.08
CA GLN A 118 1.81 -16.81 -13.53
C GLN A 118 0.52 -17.56 -13.90
N ALA A 119 0.31 -18.74 -13.30
CA ALA A 119 -0.88 -19.54 -13.56
C ALA A 119 -2.17 -18.82 -13.12
N ALA A 120 -2.10 -18.05 -12.04
CA ALA A 120 -3.19 -17.18 -11.61
C ALA A 120 -3.45 -16.01 -12.59
N LEU A 121 -2.39 -15.35 -13.07
CA LEU A 121 -2.52 -14.27 -14.05
C LEU A 121 -3.10 -14.78 -15.37
N ASP A 122 -2.67 -15.95 -15.85
CA ASP A 122 -3.18 -16.55 -17.08
C ASP A 122 -4.67 -16.92 -16.96
N ALA A 123 -5.07 -17.48 -15.81
CA ALA A 123 -6.47 -17.79 -15.51
C ALA A 123 -7.35 -16.55 -15.28
N SER A 124 -6.75 -15.37 -15.06
CA SER A 124 -7.47 -14.13 -14.82
C SER A 124 -8.05 -13.54 -16.11
N PRO A 125 -9.23 -12.88 -16.06
CA PRO A 125 -9.77 -12.08 -17.16
C PRO A 125 -8.77 -11.02 -17.65
N GLU A 126 -8.75 -10.76 -18.96
CA GLU A 126 -7.77 -9.87 -19.60
C GLU A 126 -7.82 -8.44 -19.06
N ASP A 127 -9.01 -7.93 -18.73
CA ASP A 127 -9.24 -6.61 -18.15
C ASP A 127 -8.67 -6.44 -16.74
N ARG A 128 -8.47 -7.54 -16.00
CA ARG A 128 -7.92 -7.54 -14.63
C ARG A 128 -6.46 -7.90 -14.55
N ARG A 129 -5.93 -8.60 -15.56
CA ARG A 129 -4.55 -9.09 -15.58
C ARG A 129 -3.54 -7.94 -15.41
N ALA A 130 -3.81 -6.80 -16.05
CA ALA A 130 -3.08 -5.53 -15.88
C ALA A 130 -2.98 -5.11 -14.42
N PHE A 131 -4.13 -4.98 -13.80
CA PHE A 131 -4.23 -4.52 -12.42
C PHE A 131 -3.57 -5.48 -11.44
N TYR A 132 -3.70 -6.80 -11.64
CA TYR A 132 -3.06 -7.81 -10.79
C TYR A 132 -1.55 -7.82 -10.91
N TYR A 133 -1.03 -7.67 -12.13
CA TYR A 133 0.41 -7.54 -12.35
C TYR A 133 0.96 -6.31 -11.63
N ASP A 134 0.36 -5.15 -11.85
CA ASP A 134 0.80 -3.88 -11.22
C ASP A 134 0.72 -3.95 -9.70
N TYR A 135 -0.36 -4.55 -9.16
CA TYR A 135 -0.52 -4.76 -7.73
C TYR A 135 0.61 -5.60 -7.13
N VAL A 136 0.96 -6.73 -7.75
CA VAL A 136 2.03 -7.59 -7.24
C VAL A 136 3.37 -6.86 -7.30
N VAL A 137 3.72 -6.30 -8.46
CA VAL A 137 5.00 -5.59 -8.65
C VAL A 137 5.18 -4.48 -7.62
N ALA A 138 4.12 -3.71 -7.34
CA ALA A 138 4.16 -2.62 -6.38
C ALA A 138 4.29 -3.07 -4.91
N LYS A 139 4.17 -4.37 -4.63
CA LYS A 139 4.14 -4.92 -3.26
C LYS A 139 5.22 -5.97 -2.98
N LEU A 140 5.90 -6.47 -4.00
CA LEU A 140 7.10 -7.29 -3.83
C LEU A 140 8.30 -6.42 -3.44
N ASP A 141 9.13 -6.94 -2.54
CA ASP A 141 10.45 -6.41 -2.24
C ASP A 141 11.41 -6.62 -3.44
N ALA A 142 12.58 -6.01 -3.36
CA ALA A 142 13.55 -6.04 -4.45
C ALA A 142 14.03 -7.46 -4.81
N GLU A 143 14.15 -8.36 -3.83
CA GLU A 143 14.62 -9.73 -4.07
C GLU A 143 13.54 -10.57 -4.73
N ALA A 144 12.33 -10.59 -4.15
CA ALA A 144 11.18 -11.30 -4.67
C ALA A 144 10.78 -10.80 -6.05
N ARG A 145 10.79 -9.48 -6.27
CA ARG A 145 10.52 -8.87 -7.57
C ARG A 145 11.54 -9.32 -8.61
N ARG A 146 12.83 -9.26 -8.30
CA ARG A 146 13.88 -9.70 -9.22
C ARG A 146 13.74 -11.18 -9.57
N TYR A 147 13.50 -12.02 -8.57
CA TYR A 147 13.26 -13.44 -8.79
C TYR A 147 12.08 -13.67 -9.75
N TRP A 148 10.95 -13.01 -9.48
CA TRP A 148 9.75 -13.16 -10.30
C TRP A 148 9.94 -12.61 -11.72
N GLU A 149 10.60 -11.46 -11.88
CA GLU A 149 10.96 -10.93 -13.20
C GLU A 149 11.92 -11.85 -13.97
N ASP A 150 12.87 -12.50 -13.30
CA ASP A 150 13.80 -13.45 -13.91
C ASP A 150 13.10 -14.78 -14.27
N LEU A 151 12.15 -15.24 -13.45
CA LEU A 151 11.27 -16.37 -13.77
C LEU A 151 10.49 -16.08 -15.06
N MET A 152 9.91 -14.88 -15.17
CA MET A 152 9.19 -14.43 -16.36
C MET A 152 10.09 -14.34 -17.61
N LYS A 153 11.41 -14.20 -17.47
CA LYS A 153 12.38 -14.19 -18.59
C LYS A 153 12.90 -15.58 -18.96
N THR A 154 13.10 -16.47 -17.98
CA THR A 154 13.79 -17.77 -18.14
C THR A 154 12.89 -18.89 -18.62
N MET A 155 11.58 -18.78 -18.38
CA MET A 155 10.65 -19.67 -19.03
C MET A 155 10.63 -19.31 -20.52
N GLU A 156 11.24 -20.14 -21.39
CA GLU A 156 10.98 -20.20 -22.85
C GLU A 156 9.51 -20.64 -23.12
N TYR A 157 8.57 -20.12 -22.34
CA TYR A 157 7.16 -20.35 -22.48
C TYR A 157 6.66 -19.28 -23.44
N GLU A 158 6.17 -19.71 -24.60
CA GLU A 158 5.71 -18.81 -25.65
C GLU A 158 4.90 -17.68 -25.03
N TRP A 159 5.33 -16.45 -25.31
CA TRP A 159 4.63 -15.21 -25.07
C TRP A 159 3.26 -15.21 -25.77
N GLN A 160 2.34 -16.06 -25.33
CA GLN A 160 0.99 -16.25 -25.85
C GLN A 160 0.03 -15.16 -25.36
N SER A 161 0.52 -14.25 -24.52
CA SER A 161 -0.22 -13.09 -24.05
C SER A 161 0.53 -11.84 -24.49
N ASP A 162 -0.01 -11.11 -25.47
CA ASP A 162 0.47 -9.78 -25.88
C ASP A 162 0.57 -8.81 -24.70
N PHE A 163 -0.19 -9.08 -23.64
CA PHE A 163 -0.18 -8.38 -22.38
C PHE A 163 1.15 -8.51 -21.62
N ALA A 164 1.78 -9.69 -21.53
CA ALA A 164 3.08 -9.82 -20.85
C ALA A 164 4.18 -9.00 -21.56
N LYS A 165 4.21 -9.02 -22.91
CA LYS A 165 5.21 -8.27 -23.72
C LYS A 165 5.09 -6.76 -23.51
N LYS A 166 3.86 -6.27 -23.50
CA LYS A 166 3.56 -4.85 -23.37
C LYS A 166 3.83 -4.32 -21.95
N TYR A 167 3.47 -5.08 -20.92
CA TYR A 167 3.46 -4.57 -19.54
C TYR A 167 4.75 -4.82 -18.76
N VAL A 168 5.53 -5.87 -19.06
CA VAL A 168 6.89 -6.02 -18.48
C VAL A 168 7.77 -4.84 -18.91
N GLY A 169 7.66 -4.39 -20.17
CA GLY A 169 8.35 -3.20 -20.67
C GLY A 169 7.92 -1.91 -19.96
N ILE A 170 6.61 -1.70 -19.82
CA ILE A 170 6.04 -0.51 -19.14
C ILE A 170 6.36 -0.51 -17.64
N GLY A 171 6.29 -1.66 -16.96
CA GLY A 171 6.56 -1.79 -15.52
C GLY A 171 8.04 -1.62 -15.17
N LEU A 172 8.96 -2.02 -16.05
CA LEU A 172 10.39 -1.73 -15.90
C LEU A 172 10.70 -0.25 -16.11
N GLU A 173 10.08 0.38 -17.11
CA GLU A 173 10.27 1.81 -17.40
C GLU A 173 9.69 2.68 -16.28
N LYS A 174 8.45 2.39 -15.86
CA LYS A 174 7.76 3.12 -14.78
C LYS A 174 8.42 2.89 -13.43
N GLY A 175 8.81 1.65 -13.10
CA GLY A 175 9.53 1.38 -11.84
C GLY A 175 10.93 2.03 -11.79
N ARG A 176 11.58 2.20 -12.95
CA ARG A 176 12.84 2.95 -13.06
C ARG A 176 12.63 4.46 -12.93
N GLU A 177 11.50 4.97 -13.42
CA GLU A 177 11.11 6.38 -13.30
C GLU A 177 10.70 6.72 -11.87
N GLU A 178 9.80 5.93 -11.26
CA GLU A 178 9.37 6.06 -9.86
C GLU A 178 10.57 5.93 -8.91
N GLY A 179 11.43 4.91 -9.05
CA GLY A 179 12.63 4.77 -8.21
C GLY A 179 13.67 5.88 -8.42
N ARG A 180 13.64 6.56 -9.58
CA ARG A 180 14.48 7.74 -9.85
C ARG A 180 13.89 9.02 -9.25
N GLU A 181 12.57 9.10 -9.19
CA GLU A 181 11.83 10.20 -8.56
C GLU A 181 11.93 10.11 -7.03
N GLU A 182 11.65 8.94 -6.44
CA GLU A 182 11.83 8.68 -4.99
C GLU A 182 13.28 8.96 -4.54
N GLY A 183 14.29 8.43 -5.27
CA GLY A 183 15.69 8.72 -4.95
C GLY A 183 16.09 10.19 -5.12
N ARG A 184 15.36 10.96 -5.95
CA ARG A 184 15.56 12.40 -6.10
C ARG A 184 14.88 13.19 -4.98
N GLU A 185 13.72 12.75 -4.52
CA GLU A 185 13.02 13.33 -3.37
C GLU A 185 13.78 13.07 -2.06
N GLU A 186 14.21 11.83 -1.81
CA GLU A 186 15.05 11.48 -0.66
C GLU A 186 16.37 12.26 -0.68
N GLY A 187 17.06 12.31 -1.83
CA GLY A 187 18.28 13.09 -1.97
C GLY A 187 18.08 14.61 -1.77
N ARG A 188 16.91 15.14 -2.15
CA ARG A 188 16.56 16.55 -1.91
C ARG A 188 16.26 16.81 -0.44
N ALA A 189 15.53 15.92 0.24
CA ALA A 189 15.25 16.02 1.67
C ALA A 189 16.54 15.94 2.49
N GLU A 190 17.45 15.03 2.17
CA GLU A 190 18.76 14.94 2.81
C GLU A 190 19.62 16.20 2.57
N ALA A 191 19.59 16.77 1.36
CA ALA A 191 20.31 17.99 1.05
C ALA A 191 19.77 19.19 1.84
N LEU A 192 18.44 19.36 1.91
CA LEU A 192 17.80 20.41 2.70
C LEU A 192 18.13 20.27 4.19
N ALA A 193 18.09 19.05 4.74
CA ALA A 193 18.47 18.80 6.12
C ALA A 193 19.92 19.20 6.41
N LYS A 194 20.86 18.87 5.50
CA LYS A 194 22.27 19.28 5.61
C LYS A 194 22.43 20.80 5.55
N MET A 195 21.64 21.50 4.73
CA MET A 195 21.68 22.96 4.64
C MET A 195 21.12 23.63 5.89
N VAL A 196 20.07 23.08 6.48
CA VAL A 196 19.54 23.52 7.79
C VAL A 196 20.61 23.37 8.87
N THR A 197 21.27 22.21 8.96
CA THR A 197 22.37 22.01 9.92
C THR A 197 23.51 22.98 9.68
N ALA A 198 23.93 23.19 8.42
CA ALA A 198 25.00 24.13 8.10
C ALA A 198 24.65 25.58 8.49
N LEU A 199 23.39 25.99 8.35
CA LEU A 199 22.92 27.30 8.81
C LEU A 199 22.96 27.41 10.34
N GLU A 200 22.47 26.39 11.05
CA GLU A 200 22.51 26.34 12.51
C GLU A 200 23.97 26.40 13.02
N ASP A 201 24.90 25.68 12.39
CA ASP A 201 26.34 25.68 12.73
C ASP A 201 26.99 27.07 12.53
N VAL A 202 26.68 27.75 11.42
CA VAL A 202 27.19 29.10 11.14
C VAL A 202 26.67 30.09 12.18
N LEU A 203 25.38 30.04 12.52
CA LEU A 203 24.77 30.93 13.50
C LEU A 203 25.34 30.70 14.91
N GLU A 204 25.57 29.44 15.29
CA GLU A 204 26.23 29.09 16.55
C GLU A 204 27.66 29.66 16.62
N SER A 205 28.45 29.49 15.54
CA SER A 205 29.81 30.05 15.46
C SER A 205 29.84 31.58 15.60
N ARG A 206 28.80 32.25 15.09
CA ARG A 206 28.61 33.70 15.13
C ARG A 206 27.96 34.19 16.42
N ARG A 207 27.51 33.28 17.30
CA ARG A 207 26.77 33.56 18.53
C ARG A 207 25.49 34.38 18.26
N ILE A 208 24.81 34.09 17.16
CA ILE A 208 23.54 34.73 16.80
C ILE A 208 22.41 33.82 17.29
N GLU A 209 21.62 34.30 18.24
CA GLU A 209 20.48 33.55 18.78
C GLU A 209 19.23 33.74 17.91
N LEU A 210 18.59 32.62 17.56
CA LEU A 210 17.30 32.62 16.88
C LEU A 210 16.13 32.61 17.87
N ALA A 211 15.15 33.47 17.63
CA ALA A 211 13.84 33.37 18.26
C ALA A 211 13.12 32.07 17.86
N GLY A 212 12.15 31.63 18.67
CA GLY A 212 11.41 30.37 18.42
C GLY A 212 10.76 30.31 17.03
N GLU A 213 10.19 31.43 16.58
CA GLU A 213 9.56 31.56 15.26
C GLU A 213 10.59 31.43 14.11
N GLN A 214 11.79 31.98 14.28
CA GLN A 214 12.86 31.92 13.27
C GLN A 214 13.44 30.49 13.16
N ARG A 215 13.62 29.80 14.29
CA ARG A 215 14.08 28.40 14.29
C ARG A 215 13.07 27.49 13.60
N GLN A 216 11.77 27.75 13.81
CA GLN A 216 10.71 27.00 13.14
C GLN A 216 10.68 27.30 11.63
N ALA A 217 10.87 28.56 11.23
CA ALA A 217 10.94 28.95 9.82
C ALA A 217 12.11 28.27 9.08
N VAL A 218 13.28 28.17 9.71
CA VAL A 218 14.45 27.48 9.14
C VAL A 218 14.19 25.98 8.94
N ARG A 219 13.61 25.31 9.94
CA ARG A 219 13.35 23.86 9.90
C ARG A 219 12.22 23.46 8.96
N ALA A 220 11.31 24.38 8.66
CA ALA A 220 10.19 24.18 7.75
C ALA A 220 10.46 24.73 6.33
N CYS A 221 11.68 25.20 6.05
CA CYS A 221 12.03 25.76 4.74
C CYS A 221 12.35 24.64 3.75
N ASP A 222 11.51 24.52 2.72
CA ASP A 222 11.67 23.56 1.62
C ASP A 222 12.35 24.16 0.37
N ASP A 223 12.83 25.41 0.48
CA ASP A 223 13.50 26.16 -0.59
C ASP A 223 15.04 26.18 -0.38
N PRO A 224 15.81 25.41 -1.18
CA PRO A 224 17.25 25.36 -1.05
C PRO A 224 17.93 26.70 -1.38
N ASP A 225 17.36 27.52 -2.27
CA ASP A 225 17.94 28.82 -2.62
C ASP A 225 17.78 29.81 -1.47
N GLN A 226 16.66 29.73 -0.76
CA GLN A 226 16.42 30.51 0.45
C GLN A 226 17.38 30.10 1.57
N LEU A 227 17.54 28.79 1.83
CA LEU A 227 18.51 28.30 2.80
C LEU A 227 19.94 28.71 2.45
N ALA A 228 20.34 28.65 1.18
CA ALA A 228 21.66 29.09 0.73
C ALA A 228 21.88 30.60 0.99
N GLN A 229 20.88 31.43 0.71
CA GLN A 229 20.94 32.87 0.99
C GLN A 229 21.08 33.15 2.48
N TRP A 230 20.33 32.43 3.33
CA TRP A 230 20.47 32.58 4.78
C TRP A 230 21.85 32.15 5.28
N ILE A 231 22.44 31.06 4.75
CA ILE A 231 23.81 30.63 5.09
C ILE A 231 24.82 31.74 4.74
N VAL A 232 24.72 32.32 3.54
CA VAL A 232 25.61 33.40 3.10
C VAL A 232 25.45 34.64 3.98
N ARG A 233 24.21 35.04 4.31
CA ARG A 233 23.94 36.20 5.18
C ARG A 233 24.40 35.96 6.61
N ALA A 234 24.18 34.78 7.15
CA ALA A 234 24.61 34.40 8.50
C ALA A 234 26.12 34.56 8.71
N ALA A 235 26.93 34.39 7.65
CA ALA A 235 28.37 34.59 7.72
C ALA A 235 28.78 36.05 8.02
N THR A 236 27.96 37.05 7.65
CA THR A 236 28.28 38.48 7.78
C THR A 236 27.34 39.28 8.68
N ALA A 237 26.13 38.80 8.93
CA ALA A 237 25.10 39.48 9.70
C ALA A 237 25.53 39.80 11.14
N ALA A 238 25.07 40.94 11.65
CA ALA A 238 25.26 41.36 13.04
C ALA A 238 24.24 40.71 13.99
N ASP A 239 23.04 40.40 13.51
CA ASP A 239 21.97 39.76 14.28
C ASP A 239 21.05 38.90 13.41
N ALA A 240 20.13 38.18 14.06
CA ALA A 240 19.20 37.27 13.38
C ALA A 240 18.26 38.00 12.39
N SER A 241 17.88 39.25 12.65
CA SER A 241 16.97 39.99 11.77
C SER A 241 17.60 40.28 10.40
N GLU A 242 18.92 40.50 10.36
CA GLU A 242 19.68 40.69 9.12
C GLU A 242 19.87 39.40 8.33
N VAL A 243 19.79 38.23 8.98
CA VAL A 243 19.85 36.93 8.30
C VAL A 243 18.56 36.71 7.50
N PHE A 244 17.42 37.06 8.09
CA PHE A 244 16.08 36.85 7.50
C PHE A 244 15.50 38.09 6.79
N SER A 245 16.28 39.17 6.62
CA SER A 245 15.80 40.37 5.92
C SER A 245 15.82 40.16 4.40
N GLY A 246 14.67 39.79 3.84
CA GLY A 246 14.46 39.64 2.40
C GLY A 246 13.45 38.56 2.09
#